data_AF-A0A183GX11-F1
#
_entry.id   AF-A0A183GX11-F1
#
_cell.length_a   1.000
_cell.length_b   1.000
_cell.length_c   1.000
_cell.angle_alpha   90.00
_cell.angle_beta   90.00
_cell.angle_gamma   90.00
#
_symmetry.space_group_name_H-M   'P 1'
#
loop_
_entity.id
_entity.type
_entity.pdbx_description
1 polymer ?
#
loop_
_entity_poly.entity_id
_entity_poly.type
_entity_poly.pdbx_seq_one_letter_code
_entity_poly.pdbx_strand_id
1 'polypeptide(L)'
;MLLSLIGSFFCAIGGCVPESKRCNGVDDCGDLSDELNCPASHADLACLQYDKGESGKFSTPNYPSSYKGNSNCRWVIEAPINSRIQVQ
;
A
#
# COMPACT_ATOMS: atom_id res chain seq x y z
N MET A 1 -16.80 7.23 -24.10
CA MET A 1 -16.59 8.45 -23.28
C MET A 1 -17.19 8.17 -21.91
N LEU A 2 -16.42 7.59 -20.98
CA LEU A 2 -16.87 7.34 -19.61
C LEU A 2 -16.62 8.60 -18.80
N LEU A 3 -17.71 9.24 -18.37
CA LEU A 3 -17.67 10.37 -17.44
C LEU A 3 -17.15 9.86 -16.10
N SER A 4 -15.84 9.95 -15.86
CA SER A 4 -15.34 10.02 -14.49
C SER A 4 -15.96 11.27 -13.88
N LEU A 5 -16.86 11.10 -12.92
CA LEU A 5 -17.30 12.17 -12.03
C LEU A 5 -16.07 12.59 -11.21
N ILE A 6 -15.37 13.61 -11.69
CA ILE A 6 -14.17 14.18 -11.08
C ILE A 6 -14.47 14.43 -9.58
N GLY A 7 -13.78 13.71 -8.69
CA GLY A 7 -13.91 13.86 -7.24
C GLY A 7 -14.81 12.86 -6.49
N SER A 8 -15.28 11.77 -7.13
CA SER A 8 -16.06 10.72 -6.44
C SER A 8 -15.64 9.30 -6.84
N PHE A 9 -15.67 8.37 -5.88
CA PHE A 9 -15.38 6.95 -6.06
C PHE A 9 -16.68 6.14 -5.97
N PHE A 10 -16.86 5.18 -6.89
CA PHE A 10 -18.05 4.33 -6.95
C PHE A 10 -17.79 3.00 -6.24
N CYS A 11 -18.67 2.65 -5.30
CA CYS A 11 -18.57 1.43 -4.48
C CYS A 11 -18.92 0.17 -5.29
N ALA A 12 -18.45 -1.01 -4.87
CA ALA A 12 -18.66 -2.26 -5.61
C ALA A 12 -20.10 -2.78 -5.53
N ILE A 13 -20.76 -2.67 -4.38
CA ILE A 13 -22.19 -2.96 -4.22
C ILE A 13 -23.10 -1.82 -4.75
N GLY A 14 -22.50 -0.72 -5.19
CA GLY A 14 -23.18 0.51 -5.63
C GLY A 14 -23.17 1.61 -4.58
N GLY A 15 -23.34 2.85 -5.05
CA GLY A 15 -23.19 4.06 -4.23
C GLY A 15 -21.93 4.85 -4.59
N CYS A 16 -21.85 6.09 -4.11
CA CYS A 16 -20.71 6.96 -4.36
C CYS A 16 -20.21 7.57 -3.04
N VAL A 17 -18.91 7.48 -2.81
CA VAL A 17 -18.23 8.21 -1.74
C VAL A 17 -17.35 9.31 -2.33
N PRO A 18 -17.07 10.39 -1.59
CA PRO A 18 -16.09 11.39 -2.01
C PRO A 18 -14.72 10.76 -2.26
N GLU A 19 -13.93 11.29 -3.19
CA GLU A 19 -12.56 10.79 -3.43
C GLU A 19 -11.67 10.88 -2.18
N SER A 20 -11.93 11.85 -1.30
CA SER A 20 -11.25 11.97 0.01
C SER A 20 -11.59 10.85 1.00
N LYS A 21 -12.66 10.10 0.74
CA LYS A 21 -13.02 8.92 1.53
C LYS A 21 -12.39 7.65 1.02
N ARG A 22 -11.96 7.62 -0.24
CA ARG A 22 -11.21 6.50 -0.78
C ARG A 22 -9.88 6.38 -0.04
N CYS A 23 -9.59 5.19 0.50
CA CYS A 23 -8.32 4.87 1.17
C CYS A 23 -8.02 5.71 2.43
N ASN A 24 -9.05 6.06 3.19
CA ASN A 24 -8.91 6.83 4.44
C ASN A 24 -8.84 5.92 5.69
N GLY A 25 -8.95 4.59 5.51
CA GLY A 25 -8.95 3.60 6.59
C GLY A 25 -10.29 3.41 7.29
N VAL A 26 -11.38 3.91 6.71
CA VAL A 26 -12.76 3.80 7.20
C VAL A 26 -13.61 3.21 6.09
N ASP A 27 -14.45 2.23 6.42
CA ASP A 27 -15.41 1.65 5.47
C ASP A 27 -16.57 2.63 5.23
N ASP A 28 -16.41 3.55 4.27
CA ASP A 28 -17.45 4.51 3.91
C ASP A 28 -18.44 3.90 2.88
N CYS A 29 -18.05 2.85 2.15
CA CYS A 29 -18.94 2.14 1.23
C CYS A 29 -19.83 1.06 1.90
N GLY A 30 -19.43 0.54 3.08
CA GLY A 30 -20.10 -0.57 3.77
C GLY A 30 -19.80 -1.95 3.19
N ASP A 31 -19.01 -2.02 2.12
CA ASP A 31 -18.50 -3.22 1.47
C ASP A 31 -16.97 -3.24 1.38
N LEU A 32 -16.29 -2.28 2.02
CA LEU A 32 -14.85 -2.01 1.99
C LEU A 32 -14.28 -1.64 0.61
N SER A 33 -15.09 -1.45 -0.43
CA SER A 33 -14.59 -1.27 -1.79
C SER A 33 -13.80 0.03 -1.99
N ASP A 34 -14.10 1.07 -1.21
CA ASP A 34 -13.34 2.33 -1.12
C ASP A 34 -11.97 2.19 -0.45
N GLU A 35 -11.78 1.11 0.30
CA GLU A 35 -10.55 0.76 0.99
C GLU A 35 -9.76 -0.35 0.29
N LEU A 36 -10.28 -0.88 -0.83
CA LEU A 36 -9.61 -1.89 -1.64
C LEU A 36 -8.82 -1.26 -2.80
N ASN A 37 -7.69 -1.91 -3.13
CA ASN A 37 -6.87 -1.58 -4.30
C ASN A 37 -6.45 -0.09 -4.33
N CYS A 38 -6.11 0.43 -3.16
CA CYS A 38 -5.61 1.78 -2.98
C CYS A 38 -4.30 1.96 -3.75
N PRO A 39 -4.16 3.04 -4.55
CA PRO A 39 -2.85 3.40 -5.08
C PRO A 39 -1.90 3.54 -3.88
N ALA A 40 -0.67 3.08 -4.05
CA ALA A 40 0.39 3.24 -3.06
C ALA A 40 0.70 4.74 -2.89
N SER A 41 -0.16 5.46 -2.17
CA SER A 41 -0.04 6.89 -1.97
C SER A 41 -0.17 7.21 -0.49
N HIS A 42 1.00 7.51 0.08
CA HIS A 42 1.28 8.24 1.33
C HIS A 42 1.31 7.47 2.66
N ALA A 43 0.84 6.23 2.76
CA ALA A 43 1.01 5.40 3.97
C ALA A 43 2.27 4.51 3.95
N ASP A 44 2.80 4.20 2.76
CA ASP A 44 3.84 3.18 2.58
C ASP A 44 5.27 3.63 2.95
N LEU A 45 5.52 4.92 3.20
CA LEU A 45 6.84 5.36 3.67
C LEU A 45 7.18 4.80 5.06
N ALA A 46 6.18 4.46 5.86
CA ALA A 46 6.40 3.85 7.17
C ALA A 46 6.94 2.41 7.06
N CYS A 47 6.79 1.74 5.91
CA CYS A 47 7.25 0.36 5.72
C CYS A 47 7.89 0.07 4.36
N LEU A 48 8.46 1.10 3.73
CA LEU A 48 9.32 0.96 2.57
C LEU A 48 10.77 0.83 3.02
N GLN A 49 11.41 -0.28 2.69
CA GLN A 49 12.82 -0.53 2.97
C GLN A 49 13.58 -0.69 1.66
N TYR A 50 14.70 0.01 1.52
CA TYR A 50 15.63 -0.14 0.39
C TYR A 50 17.00 -0.54 0.93
N ASP A 51 17.44 -1.74 0.58
CA ASP A 51 18.74 -2.28 1.00
C ASP A 51 19.59 -2.57 -0.24
N LYS A 52 20.80 -2.00 -0.26
CA LYS A 52 21.79 -2.22 -1.31
C LYS A 52 23.11 -2.68 -0.70
N GLY A 53 23.63 -3.80 -1.18
CA GLY A 53 24.91 -4.33 -0.71
C GLY A 53 25.04 -5.84 -0.85
N GLU A 54 26.18 -6.37 -0.38
CA GLU A 54 26.47 -7.81 -0.36
C GLU A 54 25.64 -8.57 0.69
N SER A 55 25.16 -7.87 1.72
CA SER A 55 24.28 -8.41 2.76
C SER A 55 23.41 -7.30 3.35
N GLY A 56 22.28 -7.69 3.94
CA GLY A 56 21.32 -6.79 4.55
C GLY A 56 20.33 -7.55 5.44
N LYS A 57 19.54 -6.82 6.21
CA LYS A 57 18.49 -7.39 7.05
C LYS A 57 17.20 -6.67 6.76
N PHE A 58 16.21 -7.41 6.27
CA PHE A 58 14.84 -6.93 6.22
C PHE A 58 14.12 -7.42 7.47
N SER A 59 13.38 -6.51 8.10
CA SER A 59 12.47 -6.84 9.18
C SER A 59 11.14 -6.17 8.93
N THR A 60 10.11 -6.69 9.60
CA THR A 60 8.82 -6.04 9.77
C THR A 60 9.03 -4.64 10.35
N PRO A 61 8.94 -3.56 9.56
CA PRO A 61 9.47 -2.26 9.95
C PRO A 61 8.69 -1.60 11.08
N ASN A 62 7.43 -1.98 11.28
CA ASN A 62 6.60 -1.41 12.33
C ASN A 62 6.38 -2.35 13.53
N TYR A 63 6.74 -3.64 13.46
CA TYR A 63 6.48 -4.58 14.56
C TYR A 63 7.41 -4.31 15.77
N PRO A 64 6.90 -4.31 17.03
CA PRO A 64 5.59 -4.81 17.49
C PRO A 64 4.41 -3.83 17.36
N SER A 65 4.63 -2.62 16.87
CA SER A 65 3.55 -1.67 16.62
C SER A 65 2.66 -2.12 15.47
N SER A 66 1.37 -1.80 15.58
CA SER A 66 0.38 -2.15 14.56
C SER A 66 0.63 -1.38 13.27
N TYR A 67 0.56 -2.07 12.14
CA TYR A 67 0.48 -1.44 10.83
C TYR A 67 -0.83 -0.69 10.71
N LYS A 68 -0.83 0.41 9.95
CA LYS A 68 -2.08 1.02 9.52
C LYS A 68 -2.82 0.02 8.63
N GLY A 69 -4.15 -0.05 8.76
CA GLY A 69 -4.96 -0.83 7.82
C GLY A 69 -4.59 -0.46 6.38
N ASN A 70 -4.59 -1.47 5.51
CA ASN A 70 -4.32 -1.29 4.07
C ASN A 70 -2.88 -0.84 3.72
N SER A 71 -1.89 -1.12 4.61
CA SER A 71 -0.47 -0.86 4.30
C SER A 71 0.12 -1.93 3.36
N ASN A 72 0.74 -1.51 2.26
CA ASN A 72 1.41 -2.41 1.30
C ASN A 72 2.92 -2.27 1.42
N CYS A 73 3.49 -2.93 2.42
CA CYS A 73 4.92 -2.82 2.70
C CYS A 73 5.78 -3.38 1.57
N ARG A 74 6.82 -2.63 1.21
CA ARG A 74 7.68 -2.90 0.06
C ARG A 74 9.14 -2.93 0.48
N TRP A 75 9.79 -4.06 0.22
CA TRP A 75 11.23 -4.21 0.36
C TRP A 75 11.86 -4.22 -1.03
N VAL A 76 12.90 -3.40 -1.21
CA VAL A 76 13.68 -3.31 -2.44
C VAL A 76 15.10 -3.73 -2.11
N ILE A 77 15.55 -4.84 -2.67
CA ILE A 77 16.88 -5.41 -2.43
C ILE A 77 17.68 -5.31 -3.73
N GLU A 78 18.78 -4.56 -3.70
CA GLU A 78 19.67 -4.37 -4.84
C GLU A 78 21.03 -5.03 -4.56
N ALA A 79 21.25 -6.19 -5.15
CA ALA A 79 22.48 -6.96 -4.99
C ALA A 79 23.52 -6.61 -6.08
N PRO A 80 24.84 -6.80 -5.81
CA PRO A 80 25.88 -6.59 -6.81
C PRO A 80 25.70 -7.45 -8.07
N ILE A 81 26.27 -7.01 -9.18
CA ILE A 81 26.24 -7.77 -10.43
C ILE A 81 26.90 -9.15 -10.21
N ASN A 82 26.36 -10.18 -10.88
CA ASN A 82 26.80 -11.58 -10.75
C ASN A 82 26.69 -12.19 -9.35
N SER A 83 25.89 -11.59 -8.45
CA SER A 83 25.55 -12.18 -7.16
C SER A 83 24.18 -12.86 -7.19
N ARG A 84 23.92 -13.71 -6.18
CA ARG A 84 22.62 -14.33 -5.95
C ARG A 84 22.07 -13.87 -4.61
N ILE A 85 20.79 -13.52 -4.56
CA ILE A 85 20.11 -13.21 -3.30
C ILE A 85 19.85 -14.54 -2.57
N GLN A 86 20.23 -14.62 -1.30
CA GLN A 86 19.98 -15.78 -0.44
C GLN A 86 19.25 -15.27 0.82
N VAL A 87 18.06 -15.79 1.05
CA VAL A 87 17.26 -15.48 2.24
C VAL A 87 17.44 -16.63 3.23
N GLN A 88 17.73 -16.31 4.49
CA GLN A 88 17.88 -17.26 5.59
C GLN A 88 16.75 -17.09 6.59
#